data_AF-W6A6L0-F1
#
_entry.id   AF-W6A6L0-F1
#
_cell.length_a   1.000
_cell.length_b   1.000
_cell.length_c   1.000
_cell.angle_alpha   90.00
_cell.angle_beta   90.00
_cell.angle_gamma   90.00
#
_symmetry.space_group_name_H-M   'P 1'
#
loop_
_entity.id
_entity.type
_entity.pdbx_description
1 polymer ?
#
loop_
_entity_poly.entity_id
_entity_poly.type
_entity_poly.pdbx_seq_one_letter_code
_entity_poly.pdbx_strand_id
1 'polypeptide(L)'
;MNCLECNQTITNKQLYVKEENDSGIFSYHTNCHLKKFGDIMQQETELAQTSSRNINVDVSKMSNVLFLVLLAIAIICGLVFIITLI
;
A
#
# COMPACT_ATOMS: atom_id res chain seq x y z
N MET A 1 -22.63 29.95 -12.51
CA MET A 1 -21.89 29.06 -11.60
C MET A 1 -20.44 29.10 -12.03
N ASN A 2 -19.50 29.39 -11.15
CA ASN A 2 -18.09 29.60 -11.53
C ASN A 2 -17.25 28.43 -11.04
N CYS A 3 -16.25 28.05 -11.83
CA CYS A 3 -15.29 27.04 -11.42
C CYS A 3 -14.33 27.61 -10.38
N LEU A 4 -14.17 26.96 -9.22
CA LEU A 4 -13.28 27.43 -8.15
C LEU A 4 -11.80 27.47 -8.57
N GLU A 5 -11.38 26.57 -9.47
CA GLU A 5 -9.97 26.43 -9.85
C GLU A 5 -9.53 27.47 -10.88
N CYS A 6 -10.35 27.73 -11.90
CA CYS A 6 -9.99 28.66 -12.98
C CYS A 6 -10.77 29.99 -12.96
N ASN A 7 -11.70 30.17 -12.01
CA ASN A 7 -12.60 31.33 -11.89
C ASN A 7 -13.42 31.67 -13.14
N GLN A 8 -13.46 30.79 -14.13
CA GLN A 8 -14.28 30.97 -15.33
C GLN A 8 -15.72 30.52 -15.08
N THR A 9 -16.65 31.19 -15.74
CA THR A 9 -18.08 30.84 -15.71
C THR A 9 -18.31 29.51 -16.43
N ILE A 10 -18.88 28.56 -15.71
CA ILE A 10 -19.34 27.27 -16.26
C ILE A 10 -20.62 27.55 -17.03
N THR A 11 -20.59 27.32 -18.34
CA THR A 11 -21.76 27.48 -19.21
C THR A 11 -22.68 26.26 -19.10
N ASN A 12 -23.98 26.44 -19.31
CA ASN A 12 -24.99 25.37 -19.20
C ASN A 12 -24.78 24.17 -20.15
N LYS A 13 -23.89 24.30 -21.15
CA LYS A 13 -23.53 23.22 -22.08
C LYS A 13 -22.32 22.40 -21.63
N GLN A 14 -21.61 22.83 -20.59
CA GLN A 14 -20.39 22.19 -20.11
C GLN A 14 -20.69 21.23 -18.96
N LEU A 15 -20.07 20.06 -19.01
CA LEU A 15 -20.05 19.14 -17.88
C LEU A 15 -19.21 19.74 -16.74
N TYR A 16 -19.70 19.59 -15.51
CA TYR A 16 -19.05 20.09 -14.31
C TYR A 16 -19.25 19.13 -13.15
N VAL A 17 -18.41 19.27 -12.13
CA VAL A 17 -18.44 18.50 -10.89
C VAL A 17 -18.78 19.44 -9.74
N LYS A 18 -19.62 18.98 -8.82
CA LYS A 18 -19.88 19.65 -7.54
C LYS A 18 -19.29 18.80 -6.43
N GLU A 19 -18.60 19.44 -5.52
CA GLU A 19 -17.97 18.82 -4.37
C GLU A 19 -18.43 19.56 -3.12
N GLU A 20 -18.80 18.81 -2.08
CA GLU A 20 -19.27 19.36 -0.81
C GLU A 20 -18.27 18.95 0.27
N ASN A 21 -17.64 19.95 0.89
CA ASN A 21 -16.69 19.77 2.00
C ASN A 21 -17.19 20.62 3.19
N ASP A 22 -16.52 20.52 4.35
CA ASP A 22 -16.89 21.24 5.58
C ASP A 22 -16.98 22.78 5.42
N SER A 23 -16.39 23.31 4.35
CA SER A 23 -16.40 24.74 4.00
C SER A 23 -17.51 25.16 3.03
N GLY A 24 -18.33 24.23 2.53
CA GLY A 24 -19.46 24.47 1.63
C GLY A 24 -19.40 23.70 0.30
N ILE A 25 -20.30 24.07 -0.62
CA ILE A 25 -20.45 23.43 -1.93
C ILE A 25 -19.65 24.21 -2.97
N PHE A 26 -18.68 23.54 -3.59
CA PHE A 26 -17.82 24.09 -4.64
C PHE A 26 -18.16 23.48 -6.00
N SER A 27 -17.90 24.24 -7.05
CA SER A 27 -18.15 23.83 -8.43
C SER A 27 -16.86 23.87 -9.24
N TYR A 28 -16.62 22.85 -10.05
CA TYR A 28 -15.42 22.71 -10.86
C TYR A 28 -15.79 22.30 -12.29
N HIS A 29 -15.05 22.79 -13.29
CA HIS A 29 -15.05 22.14 -14.60
C HIS A 29 -14.49 20.72 -14.44
N THR A 30 -15.03 19.75 -15.17
CA THR A 30 -14.55 18.35 -15.11
C THR A 30 -13.03 18.25 -15.31
N ASN A 31 -12.47 18.99 -16.28
CA ASN A 31 -11.02 19.02 -16.52
C ASN A 31 -10.22 19.63 -15.36
N CYS A 32 -10.74 20.69 -14.73
CA CYS A 32 -10.08 21.33 -13.58
C CYS A 32 -10.11 20.41 -12.35
N HIS A 33 -11.22 19.71 -12.13
CA HIS A 33 -11.33 18.72 -11.06
C HIS A 33 -10.35 17.56 -11.28
N LEU A 34 -10.31 17.00 -12.50
CA LEU A 34 -9.36 15.93 -12.85
C LEU A 34 -7.90 16.36 -12.71
N LYS A 35 -7.55 17.60 -13.07
CA LYS A 35 -6.19 18.08 -12.89
C LYS A 35 -5.79 18.22 -11.40
N LYS A 36 -6.72 18.68 -10.56
CA LYS A 36 -6.45 18.93 -9.14
C LYS A 36 -6.46 17.65 -8.30
N PHE A 37 -7.42 16.77 -8.54
CA PHE A 37 -7.65 15.56 -7.74
C PHE A 37 -7.19 14.28 -8.44
N GLY A 38 -6.99 14.30 -9.76
CA GLY A 38 -6.44 13.15 -10.49
C GLY A 38 -4.97 12.88 -10.15
N ASP A 39 -4.18 13.93 -9.88
CA ASP A 39 -2.79 13.78 -9.42
C ASP A 39 -2.68 13.18 -8.00
N ILE A 40 -3.73 13.29 -7.17
CA ILE A 40 -3.75 12.71 -5.82
C ILE A 40 -3.72 11.18 -5.88
N MET A 41 -4.41 10.55 -6.84
CA MET A 41 -4.28 9.10 -7.06
C MET A 41 -2.85 8.71 -7.42
N GLN A 42 -2.13 9.55 -8.17
CA GLN A 42 -0.76 9.26 -8.57
C GLN A 42 0.20 9.37 -7.37
N GLN A 43 -0.01 10.37 -6.50
CA GLN A 43 0.76 10.55 -5.27
C GLN A 43 0.49 9.44 -4.24
N GLU A 44 -0.76 8.99 -4.07
CA GLU A 44 -1.09 7.82 -3.25
C GLU A 44 -0.49 6.52 -3.81
N THR A 45 -0.43 6.38 -5.14
CA THR A 45 0.19 5.21 -5.79
C THR A 45 1.71 5.19 -5.60
N GLU A 46 2.37 6.35 -5.66
CA GLU A 46 3.81 6.49 -5.38
C GLU A 46 4.13 6.25 -3.90
N LEU A 47 3.31 6.77 -2.98
CA LEU A 47 3.42 6.49 -1.53
C LEU A 47 3.19 5.00 -1.21
N ALA A 48 2.21 4.36 -1.85
CA ALA A 48 1.97 2.93 -1.72
C ALA A 48 3.12 2.08 -2.29
N GLN A 49 3.72 2.47 -3.42
CA GLN A 49 4.92 1.82 -3.96
C GLN A 49 6.14 1.98 -3.04
N THR A 50 6.28 3.13 -2.38
CA THR A 50 7.36 3.37 -1.42
C THR A 50 7.18 2.55 -0.13
N SER A 51 5.92 2.31 0.28
CA SER A 51 5.59 1.37 1.37
C SER A 51 5.74 -0.10 0.95
N SER A 52 5.71 -0.40 -0.35
CA SER A 52 5.93 -1.75 -0.90
C SER A 52 7.37 -1.95 -1.35
N ARG A 53 8.33 -1.35 -0.62
CA ARG A 53 9.76 -1.67 -0.75
C ARG A 53 10.01 -3.06 -0.17
N ASN A 54 9.52 -4.06 -0.91
CA ASN A 54 10.05 -5.40 -1.12
C ASN A 54 11.06 -5.85 -0.05
N ILE A 55 10.57 -6.17 1.14
CA ILE A 55 11.27 -7.16 1.96
C ILE A 55 10.87 -8.50 1.37
N ASN A 56 11.54 -8.88 0.28
CA ASN A 56 11.50 -10.24 -0.26
C ASN A 56 12.29 -11.12 0.72
N VAL A 57 11.78 -11.24 1.96
CA VAL A 57 12.30 -12.19 2.93
C VAL A 57 11.89 -13.53 2.40
N ASP A 58 12.86 -14.31 1.95
CA ASP A 58 12.67 -15.66 1.48
C ASP A 58 12.30 -16.56 2.69
N VAL A 59 11.03 -16.49 3.10
CA VAL A 59 10.48 -17.12 4.32
C VAL A 59 10.70 -18.64 4.29
N SER A 60 10.72 -19.22 3.08
CA SER A 60 11.04 -20.62 2.83
C SER A 60 12.47 -20.99 3.23
N LYS A 61 13.45 -20.12 2.97
CA LYS A 61 14.84 -20.37 3.39
C LYS A 61 14.99 -20.30 4.91
N MET A 62 14.34 -19.34 5.55
CA MET A 62 14.39 -19.18 7.01
C MET A 62 13.71 -20.35 7.74
N SER A 63 12.59 -20.85 7.22
CA SER A 63 11.91 -22.04 7.76
C SER A 63 12.76 -23.31 7.63
N ASN A 64 13.49 -23.48 6.52
CA ASN A 64 14.30 -24.66 6.28
C ASN A 64 15.54 -24.71 7.20
N VAL A 65 16.16 -23.55 7.44
CA VAL A 65 17.30 -23.45 8.38
C VAL A 65 16.87 -23.81 9.80
N LEU A 66 15.71 -23.31 10.26
CA LEU A 66 15.21 -23.62 11.60
C LEU A 66 14.92 -25.12 11.77
N PHE A 67 14.31 -25.75 10.76
CA PHE A 67 14.04 -27.18 10.76
C PHE A 67 15.31 -28.02 10.89
N LEU A 68 16.35 -27.69 10.11
CA LEU A 68 17.63 -28.40 10.16
C LEU A 68 18.31 -28.31 11.52
N VAL A 69 18.24 -27.15 12.18
CA VAL A 69 18.81 -26.96 13.53
C VAL A 69 18.06 -27.82 14.55
N LEU A 70 16.73 -27.83 14.52
CA LEU A 70 15.92 -28.66 15.43
C LEU A 70 16.17 -30.15 15.21
N LEU A 71 16.29 -30.59 13.96
CA LEU A 71 16.60 -31.98 13.62
C LEU A 71 17.97 -32.41 14.16
N ALA A 72 18.99 -31.57 14.01
CA ALA A 72 20.33 -31.87 14.52
C ALA A 72 20.35 -32.02 16.05
N ILE A 73 19.65 -31.13 16.77
CA ILE A 73 19.53 -31.21 18.23
C ILE A 73 18.83 -32.51 18.65
N ALA A 74 17.73 -32.88 17.97
CA ALA A 74 17.00 -34.10 18.27
C ALA A 74 17.87 -35.36 18.14
N ILE A 75 18.71 -35.45 17.10
CA ILE A 75 19.62 -36.58 16.88
C ILE A 75 20.68 -36.65 17.99
N ILE A 76 21.31 -35.52 18.35
CA ILE A 76 22.32 -35.48 19.41
C ILE A 76 21.71 -35.91 20.74
N CYS A 77 20.55 -35.37 21.11
CA CYS A 77 19.84 -35.75 22.34
C CYS A 77 19.48 -37.24 22.35
N GLY A 78 19.02 -37.79 21.23
CA GLY A 78 18.71 -39.21 21.09
C GLY A 78 19.95 -40.10 21.29
N LEU A 79 21.09 -39.73 20.70
CA LEU A 79 22.34 -40.46 20.86
C LEU A 79 22.86 -40.42 22.31
N VAL A 80 22.84 -39.24 22.94
CA VAL A 80 23.22 -39.10 24.35
C VAL A 80 22.34 -39.98 25.23
N PHE A 81 21.02 -39.94 25.01
CA PHE A 81 20.07 -40.77 25.77
C PHE A 81 20.37 -42.27 25.63
N ILE A 82 20.59 -42.76 24.41
CA ILE A 82 20.94 -44.17 24.15
C ILE A 82 22.25 -44.54 24.87
N ILE A 83 23.29 -43.69 24.78
CA ILE A 83 24.58 -43.94 25.43
C ILE A 83 24.44 -43.99 26.96
N THR A 84 23.61 -43.13 27.55
CA THR A 84 23.37 -43.15 29.01
C THR A 84 22.50 -44.31 29.51
N LEU A 85 21.76 -44.97 28.61
CA LEU A 85 20.85 -46.07 28.95
C LEU A 85 21.52 -47.45 28.80
N ILE A 86 22.59 -47.53 28.01
CA ILE A 86 23.51 -48.68 27.89
C ILE A 86 24.46 -48.68 29.09
#